data_AF-A0A963TRS7-F1
#
_entry.id   AF-A0A963TRS7-F1
#
_cell.length_a   1.000
_cell.length_b   1.000
_cell.length_c   1.000
_cell.angle_alpha   90.00
_cell.angle_beta   90.00
_cell.angle_gamma   90.00
#
_symmetry.space_group_name_H-M   'P 1'
#
loop_
_entity.id
_entity.type
_entity.pdbx_description
1 polymer ?
#
loop_
_entity_poly.entity_id
_entity_poly.type
_entity_poly.pdbx_seq_one_letter_code
_entity_poly.pdbx_strand_id
1 'polypeptide(L)'
;DYLQRDHKIIHGRIAYTSDKPDRKGNERGREVFTVVVHNDGRRSLMAHAEIDDRPSVLRFEQLSLDPKWQPTDAFIRITVGDQFRGSGWFRFTDSEVECETFTAVEGRMSQRWPVTGPAPMFGGHAIANDGWCTKLFDLNGPKTQTTPRMVISSTDHRGATGPAISMVTSTVTLIGREKLTVKAGTFETLHFQFGAVHGLPVEHPLYDVWVTADGNYTFVQGVVTGYMMTRYELVELSDTF
;
A
#
# COMPACT_ATOMS: atom_id res chain seq x y z
N ASP A 1 26.62 10.39 -26.47
CA ASP A 1 25.53 9.82 -25.65
C ASP A 1 25.08 10.81 -24.60
N TYR A 2 23.80 11.19 -24.63
CA TYR A 2 23.17 12.22 -23.78
C TYR A 2 22.22 11.65 -22.72
N LEU A 3 22.24 10.33 -22.50
CA LEU A 3 21.36 9.69 -21.51
C LEU A 3 22.01 9.73 -20.13
N GLN A 4 21.79 10.83 -19.41
CA GLN A 4 22.00 10.87 -17.96
C GLN A 4 20.80 10.18 -17.29
N ARG A 5 21.08 9.08 -16.61
CA ARG A 5 20.11 8.20 -15.98
C ARG A 5 20.44 8.09 -14.50
N ASP A 6 19.90 9.03 -13.72
CA ASP A 6 20.22 9.19 -12.29
C ASP A 6 19.33 8.33 -11.37
N HIS A 7 18.32 7.66 -11.90
CA HIS A 7 17.33 6.93 -11.08
C HIS A 7 16.91 5.64 -11.77
N LYS A 8 16.51 4.64 -10.97
CA LYS A 8 15.93 3.39 -11.45
C LYS A 8 14.41 3.53 -11.47
N ILE A 9 13.78 3.19 -12.59
CA ILE A 9 12.32 3.13 -12.73
C ILE A 9 11.91 1.66 -12.76
N ILE A 10 10.87 1.32 -12.00
CA ILE A 10 10.27 0.00 -11.94
C ILE A 10 8.79 0.15 -12.28
N HIS A 11 8.31 -0.57 -13.28
CA HIS A 11 6.90 -0.66 -13.64
C HIS A 11 6.36 -2.05 -13.28
N GLY A 12 5.14 -2.11 -12.78
CA GLY A 12 4.49 -3.38 -12.53
C GLY A 12 2.98 -3.33 -12.62
N ARG A 13 2.39 -4.53 -12.73
CA ARG A 13 0.94 -4.75 -12.72
C ARG A 13 0.59 -5.85 -11.75
N ILE A 14 -0.45 -5.62 -10.94
CA ILE A 14 -0.98 -6.57 -9.96
C ILE A 14 -2.41 -6.92 -10.39
N ALA A 15 -2.71 -8.21 -10.50
CA ALA A 15 -4.06 -8.69 -10.80
C ALA A 15 -4.79 -9.02 -9.49
N TYR A 16 -6.06 -8.61 -9.39
CA TYR A 16 -6.89 -8.88 -8.22
C TYR A 16 -7.88 -9.98 -8.57
N THR A 17 -7.87 -11.07 -7.81
CA THR A 17 -8.77 -12.20 -8.01
C THR A 17 -9.53 -12.51 -6.73
N SER A 18 -10.67 -13.17 -6.86
CA SER A 18 -11.46 -13.60 -5.71
C SER A 18 -11.15 -15.05 -5.35
N ASP A 19 -11.10 -15.35 -4.06
CA ASP A 19 -11.08 -16.71 -3.50
C ASP A 19 -12.46 -17.13 -2.97
N LYS A 20 -13.51 -16.31 -3.16
CA LYS A 20 -14.87 -16.66 -2.77
C LYS A 20 -15.37 -17.88 -3.57
N PRO A 21 -16.09 -18.84 -2.96
CA PRO A 21 -16.47 -20.09 -3.62
C PRO A 21 -17.22 -19.95 -4.95
N ASP A 22 -18.07 -18.93 -5.07
CA ASP A 22 -18.93 -18.66 -6.21
C ASP A 22 -18.21 -18.05 -7.42
N ARG A 23 -17.00 -17.51 -7.22
CA ARG A 23 -16.26 -16.77 -8.25
C ARG A 23 -14.74 -16.93 -8.11
N LYS A 24 -14.31 -18.07 -7.59
CA LYS A 24 -12.91 -18.35 -7.31
C LYS A 24 -12.06 -18.22 -8.58
N GLY A 25 -10.98 -17.46 -8.50
CA GLY A 25 -10.07 -17.16 -9.61
C GLY A 25 -10.57 -16.08 -10.58
N ASN A 26 -11.81 -15.60 -10.45
CA ASN A 26 -12.31 -14.53 -11.32
C ASN A 26 -11.62 -13.20 -10.96
N GLU A 27 -11.29 -12.44 -12.00
CA GLU A 27 -10.79 -11.06 -11.85
C GLU A 27 -11.84 -10.20 -11.15
N ARG A 28 -11.38 -9.37 -10.22
CA ARG A 28 -12.21 -8.41 -9.46
C ARG A 28 -11.59 -7.01 -9.44
N GLY A 29 -10.53 -6.79 -10.20
CA GLY A 29 -9.76 -5.55 -10.18
C GLY A 29 -8.32 -5.75 -10.61
N ARG A 30 -7.57 -4.64 -10.64
CA ARG A 30 -6.13 -4.64 -10.92
C ARG A 30 -5.48 -3.37 -10.39
N GLU A 31 -4.16 -3.36 -10.38
CA GLU A 31 -3.37 -2.15 -10.17
C GLU A 31 -2.18 -2.10 -11.13
N VAL A 32 -1.90 -0.89 -11.61
CA VAL A 32 -0.66 -0.58 -12.34
C VAL A 32 0.11 0.42 -11.51
N PHE A 33 1.41 0.17 -11.33
CA PHE A 33 2.25 1.05 -10.54
C PHE A 33 3.56 1.38 -11.24
N THR A 34 4.11 2.53 -10.87
CA THR A 34 5.46 2.98 -11.20
C THR A 34 6.17 3.33 -9.90
N VAL A 35 7.36 2.78 -9.70
CA VAL A 35 8.27 3.14 -8.62
C VAL A 35 9.50 3.78 -9.21
N VAL A 36 9.89 4.93 -8.66
CA VAL A 36 11.19 5.56 -8.93
C VAL A 36 12.05 5.41 -7.70
N VAL A 37 13.22 4.80 -7.86
CA VAL A 37 14.28 4.74 -6.84
C VAL A 37 15.36 5.73 -7.23
N HIS A 38 15.48 6.81 -6.45
CA HIS A 38 16.44 7.88 -6.66
C HIS A 38 17.84 7.47 -6.19
N ASN A 39 18.90 8.05 -6.76
CA ASN A 39 20.29 7.72 -6.41
C ASN A 39 20.63 7.94 -4.91
N ASP A 40 19.95 8.88 -4.26
CA ASP A 40 20.11 9.18 -2.83
C ASP A 40 19.27 8.25 -1.93
N GLY A 41 18.59 7.26 -2.50
CA GLY A 41 17.78 6.29 -1.77
C GLY A 41 16.32 6.70 -1.55
N ARG A 42 15.91 7.92 -1.94
CA ARG A 42 14.49 8.29 -1.95
C ARG A 42 13.69 7.37 -2.86
N ARG A 43 12.39 7.25 -2.60
CA ARG A 43 11.46 6.47 -3.43
C ARG A 43 10.20 7.25 -3.73
N SER A 44 9.65 7.06 -4.91
CA SER A 44 8.33 7.61 -5.28
C SER A 44 7.50 6.51 -5.91
N LEU A 45 6.28 6.30 -5.42
CA LEU A 45 5.28 5.40 -5.97
C LEU A 45 4.18 6.22 -6.63
N MET A 46 3.74 5.81 -7.81
CA MET A 46 2.46 6.20 -8.39
C MET A 46 1.70 4.93 -8.73
N ALA A 47 0.46 4.81 -8.26
CA ALA A 47 -0.39 3.64 -8.48
C ALA A 47 -1.77 4.05 -8.96
N HIS A 48 -2.30 3.30 -9.93
CA HIS A 48 -3.69 3.32 -10.33
C HIS A 48 -4.30 1.97 -9.97
N ALA A 49 -5.18 1.96 -8.97
CA ALA A 49 -5.84 0.76 -8.47
C ALA A 49 -7.34 0.78 -8.80
N GLU A 50 -7.85 -0.37 -9.21
CA GLU A 50 -9.23 -0.58 -9.60
C GLU A 50 -9.81 -1.79 -8.89
N ILE A 51 -11.02 -1.65 -8.36
CA ILE A 51 -11.85 -2.73 -7.83
C ILE A 51 -13.17 -2.73 -8.61
N ASP A 52 -13.50 -3.85 -9.25
CA ASP A 52 -14.70 -4.00 -10.09
C ASP A 52 -15.98 -4.26 -9.31
N ASP A 53 -15.84 -4.82 -8.11
CA ASP A 53 -16.97 -5.14 -7.23
C ASP A 53 -17.85 -3.90 -7.06
N ARG A 54 -19.12 -3.99 -7.46
CA ARG A 54 -20.02 -2.84 -7.43
C ARG A 54 -20.33 -2.39 -5.98
N PRO A 55 -20.33 -1.09 -5.68
CA PRO A 55 -19.87 -0.01 -6.56
C PRO A 55 -18.35 -0.07 -6.73
N SER A 56 -17.89 0.06 -7.99
CA SER A 56 -16.47 -0.01 -8.34
C SER A 56 -15.68 1.07 -7.61
N VAL A 57 -14.40 0.84 -7.38
CA VAL A 57 -13.49 1.81 -6.75
C VAL A 57 -12.32 2.04 -7.68
N LEU A 58 -12.06 3.30 -8.03
CA LEU A 58 -10.84 3.72 -8.71
C LEU A 58 -10.06 4.62 -7.76
N ARG A 59 -8.77 4.35 -7.63
CA ARG A 59 -7.85 5.10 -6.79
C ARG A 59 -6.60 5.45 -7.58
N PHE A 60 -6.23 6.73 -7.51
CA PHE A 60 -4.89 7.16 -7.83
C PHE A 60 -4.17 7.49 -6.53
N GLU A 61 -3.00 6.93 -6.36
CA GLU A 61 -2.10 7.19 -5.24
C GLU A 61 -0.75 7.66 -5.77
N GLN A 62 -0.22 8.70 -5.15
CA GLN A 62 1.18 9.06 -5.23
C GLN A 62 1.74 9.10 -3.81
N LEU A 63 2.89 8.46 -3.57
CA LEU A 63 3.56 8.43 -2.28
C LEU A 63 5.06 8.66 -2.48
N SER A 64 5.64 9.52 -1.67
CA SER A 64 7.08 9.75 -1.62
C SER A 64 7.65 9.32 -0.27
N LEU A 65 8.82 8.66 -0.30
CA LEU A 65 9.59 8.24 0.86
C LEU A 65 10.99 8.86 0.83
N ASP A 66 11.49 9.20 2.01
CA ASP A 66 12.88 9.60 2.22
C ASP A 66 13.85 8.39 2.13
N PRO A 67 15.19 8.60 2.20
CA PRO A 67 16.15 7.50 2.18
C PRO A 67 16.04 6.51 3.34
N LYS A 68 15.37 6.90 4.44
CA LYS A 68 15.09 6.07 5.62
C LYS A 68 13.73 5.38 5.52
N TRP A 69 13.06 5.43 4.36
CA TRP A 69 11.74 4.87 4.10
C TRP A 69 10.60 5.52 4.90
N GLN A 70 10.81 6.74 5.38
CA GLN A 70 9.77 7.51 6.05
C GLN A 70 8.95 8.26 4.99
N PRO A 71 7.61 8.27 5.08
CA PRO A 71 6.80 9.04 4.17
C PRO A 71 7.11 10.54 4.30
N THR A 72 7.15 11.25 3.18
CA THR A 72 7.31 12.72 3.14
C THR A 72 6.02 13.41 2.75
N ASP A 73 5.35 12.87 1.73
CA ASP A 73 4.10 13.36 1.20
C ASP A 73 3.35 12.26 0.44
N ALA A 74 2.03 12.44 0.33
CA ALA A 74 1.20 11.63 -0.53
C ALA A 74 0.07 12.44 -1.16
N PHE A 75 -0.40 12.00 -2.31
CA PHE A 75 -1.62 12.50 -2.94
C PHE A 75 -2.54 11.33 -3.27
N ILE A 76 -3.83 11.48 -2.97
CA ILE A 76 -4.82 10.44 -3.20
C ILE A 76 -6.03 11.05 -3.90
N ARG A 77 -6.56 10.33 -4.89
CA ARG A 77 -7.83 10.62 -5.54
C ARG A 77 -8.66 9.36 -5.64
N ILE A 78 -9.93 9.44 -5.25
CA ILE A 78 -10.83 8.30 -5.14
C ILE A 78 -12.12 8.59 -5.91
N THR A 79 -12.54 7.61 -6.69
CA THR A 79 -13.84 7.56 -7.38
C THR A 79 -14.54 6.28 -6.96
N VAL A 80 -15.84 6.36 -6.64
CA VAL A 80 -16.65 5.19 -6.28
C VAL A 80 -17.89 5.16 -7.17
N GLY A 81 -18.09 4.07 -7.92
CA GLY A 81 -19.18 3.94 -8.88
C GLY A 81 -19.18 5.05 -9.93
N ASP A 82 -18.00 5.39 -10.46
CA ASP A 82 -17.76 6.48 -11.40
C ASP A 82 -18.15 7.88 -10.90
N GLN A 83 -18.34 8.04 -9.59
CA GLN A 83 -18.59 9.33 -8.95
C GLN A 83 -17.39 9.75 -8.11
N PHE A 84 -17.04 11.03 -8.19
CA PHE A 84 -15.99 11.61 -7.35
C PHE A 84 -16.30 11.35 -5.88
N ARG A 85 -15.37 10.71 -5.17
CA ARG A 85 -15.50 10.44 -3.73
C ARG A 85 -14.66 11.40 -2.91
N GLY A 86 -13.44 11.69 -3.35
CA GLY A 86 -12.59 12.68 -2.73
C GLY A 86 -11.18 12.73 -3.29
N SER A 87 -10.45 13.78 -2.94
CA SER A 87 -9.02 13.90 -3.19
C SER A 87 -8.34 14.63 -2.04
N GLY A 88 -7.06 14.34 -1.80
CA GLY A 88 -6.33 14.98 -0.72
C GLY A 88 -4.82 14.86 -0.84
N TRP A 89 -4.15 15.85 -0.30
CA TRP A 89 -2.70 15.88 -0.10
C TRP A 89 -2.39 15.63 1.37
N PHE A 90 -1.34 14.86 1.62
CA PHE A 90 -0.83 14.52 2.93
C PHE A 90 0.63 14.94 3.03
N ARG A 91 1.05 15.41 4.22
CA ARG A 91 2.44 15.71 4.55
C ARG A 91 2.80 15.10 5.89
N PHE A 92 4.03 14.59 5.97
CA PHE A 92 4.55 13.90 7.12
C PHE A 92 5.84 14.59 7.57
N THR A 93 5.96 14.79 8.87
CA THR A 93 7.16 15.35 9.51
C THR A 93 7.47 14.61 10.80
N ASP A 94 8.54 15.02 11.46
CA ASP A 94 8.93 14.50 12.77
C ASP A 94 7.99 14.91 13.92
N SER A 95 7.14 15.93 13.71
CA SER A 95 6.27 16.48 14.76
C SER A 95 4.77 16.45 14.43
N GLU A 96 4.42 16.32 13.15
CA GLU A 96 3.03 16.32 12.69
C GLU A 96 2.82 15.50 11.41
N VAL A 97 1.62 14.97 11.30
CA VAL A 97 1.01 14.51 10.04
C VAL A 97 -0.14 15.45 9.73
N GLU A 98 -0.19 16.01 8.53
CA GLU A 98 -1.30 16.87 8.11
C GLU A 98 -1.87 16.46 6.75
N CYS A 99 -3.13 16.81 6.53
CA CYS A 99 -3.75 16.66 5.22
C CYS A 99 -4.71 17.81 4.90
N GLU A 100 -4.76 18.14 3.62
CA GLU A 100 -5.74 19.05 3.02
C GLU A 100 -6.55 18.25 2.00
N THR A 101 -7.86 18.09 2.24
CA THR A 101 -8.72 17.19 1.48
C THR A 101 -10.00 17.89 1.02
N PHE A 102 -10.57 17.41 -0.08
CA PHE A 102 -11.92 17.72 -0.50
C PHE A 102 -12.65 16.42 -0.82
N THR A 103 -13.77 16.16 -0.15
CA THR A 103 -14.56 14.94 -0.34
C THR A 103 -16.00 15.28 -0.69
N ALA A 104 -16.70 14.32 -1.29
CA ALA A 104 -18.12 14.48 -1.62
C ALA A 104 -19.04 14.46 -0.39
N VAL A 105 -18.56 13.99 0.77
CA VAL A 105 -19.36 13.82 1.99
C VAL A 105 -19.07 14.94 2.99
N GLU A 106 -17.80 15.21 3.28
CA GLU A 106 -17.36 16.19 4.29
C GLU A 106 -17.05 17.58 3.70
N GLY A 107 -16.93 17.70 2.37
CA GLY A 107 -16.48 18.94 1.73
C GLY A 107 -14.99 19.17 1.95
N ARG A 108 -14.58 20.43 2.19
CA ARG A 108 -13.17 20.76 2.48
C ARG A 108 -12.82 20.39 3.92
N MET A 109 -11.72 19.67 4.11
CA MET A 109 -11.18 19.40 5.45
C MET A 109 -9.68 19.70 5.52
N SER A 110 -9.27 20.24 6.66
CA SER A 110 -7.87 20.39 7.07
C SER A 110 -7.69 19.61 8.37
N GLN A 111 -6.78 18.64 8.39
CA GLN A 111 -6.47 17.86 9.59
C GLN A 111 -4.99 17.99 9.92
N ARG A 112 -4.69 18.16 11.20
CA ARG A 112 -3.34 18.08 11.75
C ARG A 112 -3.34 17.13 12.92
N TRP A 113 -2.36 16.24 12.94
CA TRP A 113 -2.19 15.27 14.01
C TRP A 113 -0.77 15.33 14.54
N PRO A 114 -0.56 15.73 15.82
CA PRO A 114 0.77 15.75 16.40
C PRO A 114 1.32 14.33 16.55
N VAL A 115 2.59 14.15 16.20
CA VAL A 115 3.33 12.89 16.40
C VAL A 115 4.60 13.15 17.21
N THR A 116 5.08 12.12 17.90
CA THR A 116 6.36 12.16 18.61
C THR A 116 7.34 11.32 17.79
N GLY A 117 8.13 11.98 16.96
CA GLY A 117 8.98 11.34 15.95
C GLY A 117 8.24 11.10 14.63
N PRO A 118 8.99 10.73 13.57
CA PRO A 118 8.43 10.58 12.23
C PRO A 118 7.27 9.60 12.22
N ALA A 119 6.25 9.92 11.42
CA ALA A 119 5.18 8.97 11.12
C ALA A 119 5.83 7.70 10.54
N PRO A 120 5.61 6.54 11.17
CA PRO A 120 6.36 5.35 10.79
C PRO A 120 5.94 4.85 9.41
N MET A 121 4.70 5.09 8.98
CA MET A 121 4.12 4.49 7.77
C MET A 121 2.93 5.25 7.22
N PHE A 122 2.69 5.11 5.91
CA PHE A 122 1.46 5.53 5.26
C PHE A 122 0.83 4.42 4.41
N GLY A 123 -0.32 3.89 4.83
CA GLY A 123 -1.14 2.94 4.08
C GLY A 123 -2.10 3.66 3.13
N GLY A 124 -1.66 3.89 1.90
CA GLY A 124 -2.42 4.58 0.87
C GLY A 124 -3.48 3.75 0.16
N HIS A 125 -3.58 2.44 0.46
CA HIS A 125 -4.48 1.45 -0.17
C HIS A 125 -4.16 1.08 -1.63
N ALA A 126 -3.04 1.52 -2.20
CA ALA A 126 -2.41 0.77 -3.29
C ALA A 126 -1.77 -0.51 -2.74
N ILE A 127 -1.96 -1.63 -3.43
CA ILE A 127 -1.41 -2.93 -3.00
C ILE A 127 0.12 -2.93 -3.11
N ALA A 128 0.69 -2.20 -4.08
CA ALA A 128 2.14 -1.96 -4.14
C ALA A 128 2.68 -1.24 -2.88
N ASN A 129 1.90 -0.34 -2.28
CA ASN A 129 2.27 0.34 -1.04
C ASN A 129 2.23 -0.63 0.16
N ASP A 130 1.26 -1.53 0.25
CA ASP A 130 1.19 -2.52 1.34
C ASP A 130 2.50 -3.32 1.49
N GLY A 131 3.19 -3.60 0.38
CA GLY A 131 4.52 -4.21 0.41
C GLY A 131 5.56 -3.38 1.17
N TRP A 132 5.61 -2.07 0.92
CA TRP A 132 6.50 -1.14 1.62
C TRP A 132 6.18 -1.01 3.10
N CYS A 133 4.93 -1.26 3.48
CA CYS A 133 4.56 -1.24 4.88
C CYS A 133 5.31 -2.29 5.74
N THR A 134 5.76 -3.37 5.11
CA THR A 134 6.55 -4.41 5.79
C THR A 134 8.01 -4.01 6.04
N LYS A 135 8.50 -2.92 5.42
CA LYS A 135 9.90 -2.46 5.54
C LYS A 135 10.29 -2.10 6.97
N LEU A 136 9.33 -1.66 7.76
CA LEU A 136 9.53 -1.25 9.16
C LEU A 136 9.78 -2.42 10.10
N PHE A 137 9.48 -3.64 9.67
CA PHE A 137 9.68 -4.82 10.48
C PHE A 137 11.18 -5.04 10.72
N ASP A 138 11.60 -5.15 11.98
CA ASP A 138 12.97 -5.50 12.33
C ASP A 138 13.19 -7.00 12.09
N LEU A 139 13.88 -7.36 11.01
CA LEU A 139 14.15 -8.76 10.65
C LEU A 139 15.01 -9.51 11.68
N ASN A 140 15.71 -8.81 12.58
CA ASN A 140 16.51 -9.41 13.65
C ASN A 140 15.78 -9.39 15.01
N GLY A 141 14.60 -8.79 15.06
CA GLY A 141 13.77 -8.69 16.25
C GLY A 141 12.88 -9.92 16.47
N PRO A 142 11.89 -9.82 17.37
CA PRO A 142 10.89 -10.85 17.57
C PRO A 142 10.14 -11.19 16.28
N LYS A 143 9.71 -12.47 16.15
CA LYS A 143 8.95 -12.95 14.99
C LYS A 143 7.65 -12.18 14.75
N THR A 144 7.03 -11.69 15.82
CA THR A 144 5.80 -10.90 15.79
C THR A 144 6.07 -9.55 16.44
N GLN A 145 5.70 -8.47 15.75
CA GLN A 145 5.93 -7.10 16.18
C GLN A 145 4.65 -6.28 16.00
N THR A 146 4.40 -5.33 16.88
CA THR A 146 3.33 -4.35 16.69
C THR A 146 3.91 -3.12 16.04
N THR A 147 3.33 -2.66 14.95
CA THR A 147 3.77 -1.43 14.26
C THR A 147 3.62 -0.23 15.20
N PRO A 148 4.61 0.69 15.26
CA PRO A 148 4.60 1.82 16.19
C PRO A 148 3.50 2.87 15.94
N ARG A 149 2.77 2.74 14.82
CA ARG A 149 1.49 3.33 14.36
C ARG A 149 1.49 3.22 12.82
N MET A 150 0.38 3.47 12.16
CA MET A 150 0.29 3.59 10.72
C MET A 150 -0.76 4.64 10.40
N VAL A 151 -0.43 5.59 9.53
CA VAL A 151 -1.40 6.52 8.98
C VAL A 151 -2.06 5.84 7.80
N ILE A 152 -3.38 5.79 7.76
CA ILE A 152 -4.12 5.32 6.59
C ILE A 152 -5.02 6.43 6.05
N SER A 153 -5.23 6.39 4.74
CA SER A 153 -6.05 7.38 4.04
C SER A 153 -7.55 7.10 4.07
N SER A 154 -7.96 5.90 4.47
CA SER A 154 -9.35 5.45 4.52
C SER A 154 -9.46 4.34 5.55
N THR A 155 -10.61 4.24 6.24
CA THR A 155 -10.90 3.14 7.18
C THR A 155 -11.76 2.04 6.57
N ASP A 156 -12.24 2.22 5.34
CA ASP A 156 -12.93 1.17 4.57
C ASP A 156 -11.89 0.24 3.96
N HIS A 157 -12.04 -1.07 4.09
CA HIS A 157 -11.05 -2.05 3.62
C HIS A 157 -10.82 -2.05 2.10
N ARG A 158 -11.73 -1.45 1.31
CA ARG A 158 -11.56 -1.22 -0.14
C ARG A 158 -10.98 0.16 -0.44
N GLY A 159 -10.74 0.97 0.58
CA GLY A 159 -10.36 2.37 0.46
C GLY A 159 -11.47 3.23 -0.17
N ALA A 160 -12.74 2.92 0.09
CA ALA A 160 -13.87 3.55 -0.63
C ALA A 160 -14.43 4.83 0.03
N THR A 161 -13.81 5.35 1.10
CA THR A 161 -14.21 6.63 1.70
C THR A 161 -13.46 7.81 1.06
N GLY A 162 -13.88 9.05 1.37
CA GLY A 162 -13.02 10.20 1.09
C GLY A 162 -11.69 10.09 1.84
N PRO A 163 -10.58 10.62 1.29
CA PRO A 163 -9.28 10.55 1.95
C PRO A 163 -9.28 11.42 3.20
N ALA A 164 -8.80 10.86 4.31
CA ALA A 164 -8.65 11.53 5.60
C ALA A 164 -7.50 10.89 6.40
N ILE A 165 -7.01 11.56 7.44
CA ILE A 165 -6.07 10.95 8.38
C ILE A 165 -6.84 10.01 9.31
N SER A 166 -6.41 8.76 9.38
CA SER A 166 -6.76 7.81 10.44
C SER A 166 -5.51 7.09 10.93
N MET A 167 -5.45 6.85 12.24
CA MET A 167 -4.31 6.20 12.89
C MET A 167 -4.71 4.78 13.28
N VAL A 168 -3.91 3.81 12.85
CA VAL A 168 -4.10 2.40 13.20
C VAL A 168 -2.80 1.80 13.72
N THR A 169 -2.90 0.65 14.36
CA THR A 169 -1.75 -0.23 14.63
C THR A 169 -2.08 -1.62 14.12
N SER A 170 -1.09 -2.32 13.59
CA SER A 170 -1.21 -3.72 13.21
C SER A 170 -0.19 -4.54 13.95
N THR A 171 -0.55 -5.77 14.30
CA THR A 171 0.44 -6.81 14.53
C THR A 171 0.93 -7.32 13.18
N VAL A 172 2.24 -7.52 13.04
CA VAL A 172 2.88 -8.09 11.85
C VAL A 172 3.76 -9.24 12.28
N THR A 173 3.64 -10.38 11.60
CA THR A 173 4.45 -11.57 11.84
C THR A 173 5.28 -11.89 10.62
N LEU A 174 6.60 -12.04 10.77
CA LEU A 174 7.44 -12.64 9.73
C LEU A 174 7.22 -14.15 9.76
N ILE A 175 6.59 -14.68 8.71
CA ILE A 175 6.34 -16.11 8.58
C ILE A 175 7.62 -16.82 8.17
N GLY A 176 8.33 -16.27 7.17
CA GLY A 176 9.60 -16.82 6.73
C GLY A 176 10.13 -16.18 5.44
N ARG A 177 11.13 -16.86 4.87
CA ARG A 177 11.67 -16.57 3.53
C ARG A 177 11.37 -17.76 2.65
N GLU A 178 10.91 -17.49 1.44
CA GLU A 178 10.64 -18.55 0.47
C GLU A 178 10.79 -18.07 -0.97
N LYS A 179 10.98 -19.02 -1.88
CA LYS A 179 10.99 -18.76 -3.31
C LYS A 179 9.57 -18.91 -3.85
N LEU A 180 9.00 -17.82 -4.35
CA LEU A 180 7.62 -17.77 -4.83
C LEU A 180 7.59 -17.55 -6.35
N THR A 181 6.78 -18.33 -7.06
CA THR A 181 6.51 -18.14 -8.48
C THR A 181 5.12 -17.56 -8.69
N VAL A 182 5.07 -16.43 -9.40
CA VAL A 182 3.86 -15.73 -9.84
C VAL A 182 3.94 -15.51 -11.36
N LYS A 183 2.91 -14.91 -11.96
CA LYS A 183 2.90 -14.65 -13.41
C LYS A 183 4.05 -13.74 -13.87
N ALA A 184 4.48 -12.79 -13.05
CA ALA A 184 5.62 -11.92 -13.36
C ALA A 184 6.99 -12.63 -13.32
N GLY A 185 7.07 -13.84 -12.78
CA GLY A 185 8.33 -14.59 -12.65
C GLY A 185 8.49 -15.26 -11.29
N THR A 186 9.71 -15.65 -10.96
CA THR A 186 10.06 -16.30 -9.69
C THR A 186 11.00 -15.41 -8.88
N PHE A 187 10.66 -15.21 -7.61
CA PHE A 187 11.34 -14.28 -6.71
C PHE A 187 11.75 -14.96 -5.41
N GLU A 188 12.89 -14.56 -4.86
CA GLU A 188 13.17 -14.75 -3.44
C GLU A 188 12.34 -13.75 -2.65
N THR A 189 11.53 -14.22 -1.71
CA THR A 189 10.54 -13.40 -1.01
C THR A 189 10.66 -13.45 0.51
N LEU A 190 10.23 -12.37 1.14
CA LEU A 190 9.87 -12.33 2.56
C LEU A 190 8.36 -12.47 2.66
N HIS A 191 7.88 -13.41 3.49
CA HIS A 191 6.47 -13.63 3.76
C HIS A 191 6.10 -13.05 5.13
N PHE A 192 5.24 -12.05 5.12
CA PHE A 192 4.67 -11.43 6.30
C PHE A 192 3.18 -11.74 6.41
N GLN A 193 2.65 -11.69 7.63
CA GLN A 193 1.22 -11.71 7.88
C GLN A 193 0.83 -10.52 8.75
N PHE A 194 -0.08 -9.69 8.25
CA PHE A 194 -0.77 -8.68 9.04
C PHE A 194 -1.90 -9.36 9.82
N GLY A 195 -1.83 -9.23 11.13
CA GLY A 195 -2.80 -9.76 12.09
C GLY A 195 -3.88 -8.72 12.44
N ALA A 196 -4.23 -8.65 13.72
CA ALA A 196 -5.22 -7.69 14.21
C ALA A 196 -4.80 -6.25 13.88
N VAL A 197 -5.72 -5.50 13.27
CA VAL A 197 -5.56 -4.07 12.98
C VAL A 197 -6.48 -3.28 13.91
N HIS A 198 -5.91 -2.56 14.85
CA HIS A 198 -6.64 -1.73 15.80
C HIS A 198 -6.85 -0.32 15.24
N GLY A 199 -8.05 0.23 15.44
CA GLY A 199 -8.44 1.56 14.96
C GLY A 199 -9.34 1.55 13.72
N LEU A 200 -9.68 0.36 13.19
CA LEU A 200 -10.67 0.20 12.12
C LEU A 200 -12.08 -0.05 12.69
N PRO A 201 -13.15 0.44 12.02
CA PRO A 201 -14.54 0.15 12.41
C PRO A 201 -14.92 -1.33 12.28
N VAL A 202 -14.27 -2.03 11.36
CA VAL A 202 -14.42 -3.46 11.11
C VAL A 202 -13.03 -4.07 11.19
N GLU A 203 -12.90 -5.23 11.83
CA GLU A 203 -11.61 -5.91 11.92
C GLU A 203 -11.17 -6.38 10.53
N HIS A 204 -9.94 -6.03 10.14
CA HIS A 204 -9.36 -6.50 8.90
C HIS A 204 -9.05 -8.00 9.02
N PRO A 205 -9.44 -8.85 8.05
CA PRO A 205 -9.06 -10.26 8.06
C PRO A 205 -7.54 -10.45 8.01
N LEU A 206 -7.03 -11.64 8.35
CA LEU A 206 -5.62 -11.94 8.19
C LEU A 206 -5.20 -11.71 6.73
N TYR A 207 -4.09 -11.01 6.57
CA TYR A 207 -3.54 -10.63 5.28
C TYR A 207 -2.09 -11.06 5.17
N ASP A 208 -1.87 -12.11 4.39
CA ASP A 208 -0.54 -12.55 4.03
C ASP A 208 0.00 -11.71 2.88
N VAL A 209 1.24 -11.27 2.99
CA VAL A 209 1.93 -10.41 2.02
C VAL A 209 3.32 -10.96 1.75
N TRP A 210 3.62 -11.18 0.48
CA TRP A 210 4.92 -11.56 -0.02
C TRP A 210 5.54 -10.37 -0.75
N VAL A 211 6.78 -10.05 -0.38
CA VAL A 211 7.58 -9.00 -1.02
C VAL A 211 8.93 -9.51 -1.44
N THR A 212 9.57 -8.88 -2.42
CA THR A 212 10.94 -9.23 -2.83
C THR A 212 11.93 -9.10 -1.66
N ALA A 213 12.84 -10.06 -1.54
CA ALA A 213 13.91 -10.07 -0.54
C ALA A 213 15.18 -9.31 -0.98
N ASP A 214 15.13 -8.59 -2.10
CA ASP A 214 16.24 -7.82 -2.70
C ASP A 214 16.43 -6.43 -2.05
N GLY A 215 15.65 -6.11 -1.02
CA GLY A 215 15.66 -4.82 -0.33
C GLY A 215 14.76 -3.75 -0.95
N ASN A 216 14.09 -4.03 -2.07
CA ASN A 216 13.08 -3.12 -2.64
C ASN A 216 11.67 -3.35 -2.10
N TYR A 217 11.42 -4.48 -1.44
CA TYR A 217 10.12 -4.83 -0.86
C TYR A 217 8.98 -4.67 -1.88
N THR A 218 9.28 -4.97 -3.15
CA THR A 218 8.27 -4.94 -4.22
C THR A 218 7.23 -6.00 -3.91
N PHE A 219 5.96 -5.62 -3.94
CA PHE A 219 4.86 -6.54 -3.72
C PHE A 219 4.86 -7.65 -4.78
N VAL A 220 4.83 -8.91 -4.33
CA VAL A 220 4.81 -10.10 -5.21
C VAL A 220 3.44 -10.78 -5.18
N GLN A 221 2.88 -10.97 -3.98
CA GLN A 221 1.59 -11.62 -3.81
C GLN A 221 0.96 -11.19 -2.49
N GLY A 222 -0.36 -11.24 -2.41
CA GLY A 222 -1.07 -11.10 -1.16
C GLY A 222 -2.35 -11.93 -1.12
N VAL A 223 -2.72 -12.40 0.07
CA VAL A 223 -3.91 -13.21 0.30
C VAL A 223 -4.62 -12.70 1.54
N VAL A 224 -5.86 -12.25 1.36
CA VAL A 224 -6.73 -11.79 2.45
C VAL A 224 -7.79 -12.84 2.71
N THR A 225 -7.84 -13.32 3.95
CA THR A 225 -8.78 -14.35 4.41
C THR A 225 -10.15 -13.74 4.80
N GLY A 226 -10.92 -14.48 5.61
CA GLY A 226 -12.18 -14.00 6.19
C GLY A 226 -13.22 -13.68 5.13
N TYR A 227 -13.98 -12.60 5.31
CA TYR A 227 -15.08 -12.25 4.41
C TYR A 227 -14.60 -11.66 3.06
N MET A 228 -13.36 -11.16 3.00
CA MET A 228 -12.81 -10.55 1.79
C MET A 228 -12.42 -11.60 0.77
N MET A 229 -11.81 -12.72 1.19
CA MET A 229 -11.37 -13.84 0.35
C MET A 229 -10.82 -13.33 -0.99
N THR A 230 -9.73 -12.59 -0.92
CA THR A 230 -9.16 -11.87 -2.06
C THR A 230 -7.69 -12.23 -2.21
N ARG A 231 -7.25 -12.37 -3.45
CA ARG A 231 -5.87 -12.65 -3.82
C ARG A 231 -5.35 -11.59 -4.77
N TYR A 232 -4.13 -11.15 -4.51
CA TYR A 232 -3.40 -10.19 -5.32
C TYR A 232 -2.13 -10.87 -5.82
N GLU A 233 -1.82 -10.73 -7.10
CA GLU A 233 -0.66 -11.38 -7.71
C GLU A 233 0.05 -10.40 -8.64
N LEU A 234 1.37 -10.26 -8.49
CA LEU A 234 2.21 -9.52 -9.43
C LEU A 234 2.27 -10.31 -10.76
N VAL A 235 1.76 -9.69 -11.82
CA VAL A 235 1.62 -10.33 -13.13
C VAL A 235 2.58 -9.80 -14.18
N GLU A 236 3.05 -8.56 -14.02
CA GLU A 236 4.08 -7.97 -14.85
C GLU A 236 5.04 -7.17 -13.96
N LEU A 237 6.34 -7.23 -14.28
CA LEU A 237 7.37 -6.41 -13.66
C LEU A 237 8.48 -6.14 -14.68
N SER A 238 8.89 -4.88 -14.79
CA SER A 238 10.02 -4.48 -15.62
C SER A 238 10.76 -3.32 -14.97
N ASP A 239 12.06 -3.22 -15.16
CA ASP A 239 12.85 -2.09 -14.71
C ASP A 239 13.71 -1.48 -15.83
N THR A 240 14.01 -0.20 -15.67
CA THR A 240 14.92 0.55 -16.53
C THR A 240 15.79 1.45 -15.67
N PHE A 241 17.08 1.48 -15.96
CA PHE A 241 17.95 2.59 -15.56
C PHE A 241 17.77 3.72 -16.57
#